data_AF-A0A3N5Y0B7-F1
#
_entry.id   AF-A0A3N5Y0B7-F1
#
_cell.length_a   1.000
_cell.length_b   1.000
_cell.length_c   1.000
_cell.angle_alpha   90.00
_cell.angle_beta   90.00
_cell.angle_gamma   90.00
#
_symmetry.space_group_name_H-M   'P 1'
#
loop_
_entity.id
_entity.type
_entity.pdbx_description
1 polymer ?
#
loop_
_entity_poly.entity_id
_entity_poly.type
_entity_poly.pdbx_seq_one_letter_code
_entity_poly.pdbx_strand_id
1 'polypeptide(L)'
;MNSLQKVTVIPRTRSDAAGDLGGLFHRLNNELGIILSHAELLEAKATDDISRSRAAQVVASVLDAMGTARAIRTRVNEITQE
;
A
#
# COMPACT_ATOMS: atom_id res chain seq x y z
N MET A 1 48.96 0.34 23.27
CA MET A 1 47.90 -0.61 22.88
C MET A 1 46.63 0.19 22.64
N ASN A 2 46.25 0.48 21.39
CA ASN A 2 44.94 1.06 21.09
C ASN A 2 44.40 0.39 19.82
N SER A 3 43.51 -0.57 20.02
CA SER A 3 42.90 -1.33 18.92
C SER A 3 41.74 -0.51 18.39
N LEU A 4 41.98 0.21 17.28
CA LEU A 4 40.95 0.93 16.56
C LEU A 4 39.93 -0.06 16.01
N GLN A 5 38.76 -0.05 16.66
CA GLN A 5 37.54 -0.71 16.24
C GLN A 5 37.18 -0.16 14.84
N LYS A 6 37.48 -0.93 13.80
CA LYS A 6 37.04 -0.64 12.44
C LYS A 6 35.52 -0.70 12.44
N VAL A 7 34.89 0.47 12.50
CA VAL A 7 33.47 0.63 12.21
C VAL A 7 33.29 0.26 10.74
N THR A 8 32.87 -0.97 10.49
CA THR A 8 32.44 -1.39 9.16
C THR A 8 31.15 -0.65 8.86
N VAL A 9 31.27 0.47 8.14
CA VAL A 9 30.12 1.12 7.50
C VAL A 9 29.64 0.17 6.41
N ILE A 10 28.58 -0.57 6.69
CA ILE A 10 27.92 -1.39 5.67
C ILE A 10 27.21 -0.40 4.71
N PRO A 11 27.58 -0.35 3.43
CA PRO A 11 26.86 0.48 2.48
C PRO A 11 25.45 -0.11 2.33
N ARG A 12 24.42 0.67 2.66
CA ARG A 12 23.02 0.28 2.44
C ARG A 12 22.82 0.07 0.93
N THR A 13 22.81 -1.18 0.51
CA THR A 13 22.57 -1.57 -0.88
C THR A 13 21.10 -1.31 -1.22
N ARG A 14 20.85 -0.73 -2.39
CA ARG A 14 19.49 -0.41 -2.91
C ARG A 14 18.52 -1.60 -2.91
N SER A 15 19.04 -2.82 -2.84
CA SER A 15 18.27 -4.07 -2.72
C SER A 15 17.34 -4.10 -1.49
N ASP A 16 17.70 -3.42 -0.39
CA ASP A 16 16.88 -3.42 0.83
C ASP A 16 15.65 -2.51 0.69
N ALA A 17 15.75 -1.46 -0.14
CA ALA A 17 14.65 -0.52 -0.38
C ALA A 17 13.52 -1.13 -1.23
N ALA A 18 13.85 -2.04 -2.15
CA ALA A 18 12.86 -2.78 -2.94
C ALA A 18 12.10 -3.82 -2.07
N GLY A 19 12.79 -4.44 -1.10
CA GLY A 19 12.18 -5.34 -0.12
C GLY A 19 11.21 -4.61 0.83
N ASP A 20 11.57 -3.41 1.28
CA ASP A 20 10.71 -2.53 2.09
C ASP A 20 9.48 -2.07 1.29
N LEU A 21 9.68 -1.57 0.07
CA LEU A 21 8.57 -1.04 -0.74
C LEU A 21 7.58 -2.13 -1.19
N GLY A 22 8.06 -3.33 -1.55
CA GLY A 22 7.20 -4.47 -1.84
C GLY A 22 6.32 -4.84 -0.65
N GLY A 23 6.89 -4.83 0.57
CA GLY A 23 6.17 -5.03 1.82
C GLY A 23 5.13 -3.94 2.09
N LEU A 24 5.47 -2.67 1.85
CA LEU A 24 4.55 -1.54 1.98
C LEU A 24 3.36 -1.66 1.02
N PHE A 25 3.57 -2.02 -0.25
CA PHE A 25 2.47 -2.23 -1.20
C PHE A 25 1.58 -3.41 -0.82
N HIS A 26 2.15 -4.50 -0.29
CA HIS A 26 1.36 -5.62 0.21
C HIS A 26 0.47 -5.17 1.37
N ARG A 27 1.05 -4.47 2.36
CA ARG A 27 0.29 -3.94 3.51
C ARG A 27 -0.78 -2.96 3.06
N LEU A 28 -0.46 -2.02 2.17
CA LEU A 28 -1.41 -1.06 1.64
C LEU A 28 -2.61 -1.75 0.95
N ASN A 29 -2.35 -2.71 0.08
CA ASN A 29 -3.41 -3.45 -0.60
C ASN A 29 -4.26 -4.27 0.38
N ASN A 30 -3.66 -4.80 1.45
CA ASN A 30 -4.40 -5.48 2.51
C ASN A 30 -5.35 -4.53 3.25
N GLU A 31 -4.86 -3.37 3.69
CA GLU A 31 -5.70 -2.36 4.36
C GLU A 31 -6.84 -1.88 3.44
N LEU A 32 -6.54 -1.64 2.16
CA LEU A 32 -7.56 -1.26 1.17
C LEU A 32 -8.61 -2.37 0.99
N GLY A 33 -8.22 -3.64 0.96
CA GLY A 33 -9.14 -4.77 0.89
C GLY A 33 -10.06 -4.88 2.10
N ILE A 34 -9.54 -4.62 3.30
CA ILE A 34 -10.36 -4.57 4.54
C ILE A 34 -11.38 -3.43 4.46
N ILE A 35 -10.95 -2.23 4.06
CA ILE A 35 -11.83 -1.06 3.92
C ILE A 35 -12.91 -1.33 2.88
N LEU A 36 -12.55 -1.92 1.73
CA LEU A 36 -13.50 -2.30 0.68
C LEU A 36 -14.58 -3.25 1.23
N SER A 37 -14.14 -4.32 1.89
CA SER A 37 -15.06 -5.32 2.46
C SER A 37 -16.03 -4.71 3.47
N HIS A 38 -15.55 -3.78 4.30
CA HIS A 38 -16.41 -3.04 5.24
C HIS A 38 -17.38 -2.11 4.52
N ALA A 39 -16.95 -1.39 3.48
CA ALA A 39 -17.79 -0.50 2.72
C ALA A 39 -18.90 -1.27 1.97
N GLU A 40 -18.56 -2.40 1.34
CA GLU A 40 -19.52 -3.29 0.69
C GLU A 40 -20.55 -3.85 1.70
N LEU A 41 -20.09 -4.25 2.90
CA LEU A 41 -20.99 -4.71 3.95
C LEU A 41 -21.92 -3.60 4.45
N LEU A 42 -21.42 -2.37 4.59
CA LEU A 42 -22.24 -1.21 4.96
C LEU A 42 -23.27 -0.89 3.87
N GLU A 43 -22.89 -0.94 2.61
CA GLU A 43 -23.79 -0.73 1.48
C GLU A 43 -24.89 -1.78 1.44
N ALA A 44 -24.52 -3.06 1.61
CA ALA A 44 -25.46 -4.17 1.62
C ALA A 44 -26.44 -4.12 2.81
N LYS A 45 -25.97 -3.65 3.97
CA LYS A 45 -26.79 -3.57 5.20
C LYS A 45 -27.49 -2.24 5.43
N ALA A 46 -27.26 -1.23 4.58
CA ALA A 46 -27.88 0.08 4.73
C ALA A 46 -29.42 -0.03 4.67
N THR A 47 -30.09 0.59 5.63
CA THR A 47 -31.56 0.64 5.74
C THR A 47 -32.17 1.83 5.03
N ASP A 48 -31.36 2.84 4.72
CA ASP A 48 -31.75 4.06 4.03
C ASP A 48 -30.85 4.35 2.83
N ASP A 49 -31.40 5.06 1.84
CA ASP A 49 -30.72 5.31 0.57
C ASP A 49 -29.53 6.26 0.70
N ILE A 50 -29.54 7.15 1.69
CA ILE A 50 -28.43 8.10 1.93
C ILE A 50 -27.21 7.31 2.41
N SER A 51 -27.39 6.43 3.40
CA SER A 51 -26.32 5.57 3.92
C SER A 51 -25.81 4.62 2.84
N ARG A 52 -26.70 4.04 2.03
CA ARG A 52 -26.32 3.16 0.91
C ARG A 52 -25.47 3.91 -0.12
N SER A 53 -25.91 5.09 -0.55
CA SER A 53 -25.20 5.93 -1.51
C SER A 53 -23.81 6.34 -1.00
N ARG A 54 -23.70 6.71 0.28
CA ARG A 54 -22.40 7.02 0.89
C ARG A 54 -21.47 5.80 0.93
N ALA A 55 -21.98 4.63 1.28
CA ALA A 55 -21.18 3.40 1.28
C ALA A 55 -20.70 3.04 -0.13
N ALA A 56 -21.57 3.15 -1.14
CA ALA A 56 -21.22 2.96 -2.54
C ALA A 56 -20.12 3.92 -3.01
N GLN A 57 -20.16 5.19 -2.57
CA GLN A 57 -19.09 6.16 -2.85
C GLN A 57 -17.75 5.75 -2.23
N VAL A 58 -17.76 5.19 -1.02
CA VAL A 58 -16.55 4.66 -0.38
C VAL A 58 -16.02 3.45 -1.16
N VAL A 59 -16.88 2.52 -1.57
CA VAL A 59 -16.51 1.38 -2.43
C VAL A 59 -15.79 1.87 -3.70
N ALA A 60 -16.41 2.80 -4.44
CA ALA A 60 -15.82 3.36 -5.65
C ALA A 60 -14.45 4.02 -5.38
N SER A 61 -14.35 4.82 -4.32
CA SER A 61 -13.11 5.51 -3.96
C SER A 61 -11.98 4.54 -3.60
N VAL A 62 -12.29 3.42 -2.95
CA VAL A 62 -11.28 2.40 -2.60
C VAL A 62 -10.79 1.67 -3.84
N LEU A 63 -11.68 1.35 -4.78
CA LEU A 63 -11.28 0.74 -6.07
C LEU A 63 -10.34 1.67 -6.86
N ASP A 64 -10.64 2.97 -6.90
CA ASP A 64 -9.76 3.97 -7.53
C ASP A 64 -8.39 4.06 -6.82
N ALA A 65 -8.40 4.01 -5.48
CA ALA A 65 -7.17 4.00 -4.69
C ALA A 65 -6.31 2.76 -4.96
N MET A 66 -6.92 1.57 -5.06
CA MET A 66 -6.23 0.34 -5.44
C MET A 66 -5.63 0.42 -6.84
N GLY A 67 -6.38 1.01 -7.79
CA GLY A 67 -5.88 1.29 -9.15
C GLY A 67 -4.65 2.20 -9.12
N THR A 68 -4.72 3.28 -8.33
CA THR A 68 -3.60 4.22 -8.13
C THR A 68 -2.39 3.53 -7.50
N ALA A 69 -2.59 2.73 -6.45
CA ALA A 69 -1.51 1.98 -5.80
C ALA A 69 -0.80 1.01 -6.78
N ARG A 70 -1.58 0.34 -7.65
CA ARG A 70 -1.03 -0.52 -8.71
C ARG A 70 -0.22 0.27 -9.73
N ALA A 71 -0.69 1.44 -10.14
CA ALA A 71 0.03 2.31 -11.06
C ALA A 71 1.36 2.80 -10.46
N ILE A 72 1.37 3.20 -9.18
CA ILE A 72 2.60 3.59 -8.48
C ILE A 72 3.58 2.41 -8.42
N ARG A 73 3.13 1.22 -8.02
CA ARG A 73 3.99 0.02 -7.98
C ARG A 73 4.62 -0.28 -9.34
N THR A 74 3.85 -0.14 -10.42
CA THR A 74 4.32 -0.38 -11.79
C THR A 74 5.42 0.61 -12.16
N ARG A 75 5.17 1.91 -11.98
CA ARG A 75 6.17 2.97 -12.28
C ARG A 75 7.45 2.83 -11.45
N VAL A 76 7.35 2.48 -10.17
CA VAL A 76 8.54 2.29 -9.35
C VAL A 76 9.37 1.10 -9.83
N ASN A 77 8.71 0.00 -10.22
CA ASN A 77 9.41 -1.15 -10.79
C ASN A 77 10.13 -0.78 -12.09
N GLU A 78 9.48 -0.01 -12.98
CA GLU A 78 10.09 0.51 -14.22
C GLU A 78 11.34 1.34 -13.91
N ILE A 79 11.27 2.31 -12.99
CA ILE A 79 12.40 3.16 -12.59
C ILE A 79 13.54 2.34 -11.97
N THR A 80 13.24 1.25 -11.27
CA THR A 80 14.27 0.44 -10.57
C THR A 80 14.95 -0.56 -11.51
N GLN A 81 14.43 -0.78 -12.72
CA GLN A 81 15.00 -1.70 -13.72
C GLN A 81 15.92 -0.99 -14.75
N GLU A 82 16.04 0.34 -14.69
CA GLU A 82 17.03 1.16 -15.44
C GLU A 82 18.28 1.45 -14.60
#